data_AF-A0A7W0EJC8-F1
#
_entry.id   AF-A0A7W0EJC8-F1
#
_cell.length_a   1.000
_cell.length_b   1.000
_cell.length_c   1.000
_cell.angle_alpha   90.00
_cell.angle_beta   90.00
_cell.angle_gamma   90.00
#
_symmetry.space_group_name_H-M   'P 1'
#
loop_
_entity.id
_entity.type
_entity.pdbx_description
1 polymer ?
#
loop_
_entity_poly.entity_id
_entity_poly.type
_entity_poly.pdbx_seq_one_letter_code
_entity_poly.pdbx_strand_id
1 'polypeptide(L)'
;MPQKKTSSKTKPQKKAVAIKYDQQQDAAPRLVGKGTGVLADKIITLAKEHGIPIQANADLVEILSHLNLNQEIPAETYVLVAEILAFVYRTNQSYTPPKR
;
A
#
# COMPACT_ATOMS: atom_id res chain seq x y z
N MET A 1 22.25 42.30 -8.37
CA MET A 1 20.92 42.10 -7.74
C MET A 1 19.95 41.64 -8.82
N PRO A 2 18.98 40.72 -8.62
CA PRO A 2 18.72 39.80 -7.50
C PRO A 2 18.61 38.31 -7.95
N GLN A 3 18.77 37.41 -6.98
CA GLN A 3 18.62 35.96 -7.12
C GLN A 3 17.13 35.58 -7.29
N LYS A 4 16.79 34.85 -8.37
CA LYS A 4 15.44 34.31 -8.56
C LYS A 4 15.29 33.03 -7.73
N LYS A 5 14.91 33.18 -6.45
CA LYS A 5 14.44 32.08 -5.60
C LYS A 5 13.18 31.49 -6.23
N THR A 6 13.29 30.40 -6.97
CA THR A 6 12.13 29.59 -7.37
C THR A 6 11.68 28.80 -6.15
N SER A 7 10.66 29.34 -5.48
CA SER A 7 9.91 28.64 -4.44
C SER A 7 9.15 27.47 -5.06
N SER A 8 9.80 26.33 -5.26
CA SER A 8 9.10 25.08 -5.62
C SER A 8 8.34 24.59 -4.39
N LYS A 9 7.09 25.02 -4.26
CA LYS A 9 6.12 24.36 -3.38
C LYS A 9 5.97 22.91 -3.85
N THR A 10 6.74 21.99 -3.27
CA THR A 10 6.61 20.55 -3.48
C THR A 10 5.30 20.10 -2.85
N LYS A 11 4.21 20.12 -3.63
CA LYS A 11 3.00 19.39 -3.24
C LYS A 11 3.41 17.94 -2.96
N PRO A 12 2.95 17.33 -1.85
CA PRO A 12 3.25 15.93 -1.57
C PRO A 12 2.79 15.09 -2.77
N GLN A 13 3.74 14.38 -3.38
CA GLN A 13 3.44 13.52 -4.50
C GLN A 13 2.59 12.37 -4.00
N LYS A 14 1.46 12.11 -4.68
CA LYS A 14 0.60 10.97 -4.38
C LYS A 14 1.41 9.68 -4.49
N LYS A 15 1.22 8.76 -3.56
CA LYS A 15 1.87 7.45 -3.55
C LYS A 15 0.80 6.37 -3.57
N ALA A 16 1.12 5.24 -4.19
CA ALA A 16 0.29 4.04 -4.16
C ALA A 16 1.18 2.80 -4.07
N VAL A 17 0.70 1.81 -3.34
CA VAL A 17 1.31 0.49 -3.20
C VAL A 17 0.26 -0.57 -3.47
N ALA A 18 0.67 -1.67 -4.10
CA ALA A 18 -0.17 -2.82 -4.38
C ALA A 18 0.43 -4.03 -3.67
N ILE A 19 -0.40 -4.71 -2.90
CA ILE A 19 -0.03 -5.89 -2.12
C ILE A 19 -0.79 -7.09 -2.64
N LYS A 20 -0.16 -8.26 -2.58
CA LYS A 20 -0.78 -9.55 -2.90
C LYS A 20 -0.56 -10.47 -1.71
N TYR A 21 -1.57 -11.28 -1.41
CA TYR A 21 -1.44 -12.33 -0.42
C TYR A 21 -2.28 -13.54 -0.82
N ASP A 22 -1.63 -14.69 -0.92
CA ASP A 22 -2.27 -15.98 -1.07
C ASP A 22 -2.08 -16.79 0.22
N GLN A 23 -3.16 -17.01 0.98
CA GLN A 23 -3.11 -17.75 2.25
C GLN A 23 -2.61 -19.20 2.11
N GLN A 24 -2.71 -19.80 0.91
CA GLN A 24 -2.30 -21.19 0.69
C GLN A 24 -0.83 -21.31 0.31
N GLN A 25 -0.24 -20.25 -0.26
CA GLN A 25 1.11 -20.28 -0.83
C GLN A 25 2.10 -19.35 -0.13
N ASP A 26 1.60 -18.29 0.51
CA ASP A 26 2.42 -17.23 1.08
C ASP A 26 2.42 -17.32 2.61
N ALA A 27 3.61 -17.31 3.20
CA ALA A 27 3.77 -17.11 4.64
C ALA A 27 3.36 -15.68 5.07
N ALA A 28 3.40 -14.72 4.14
CA ALA A 28 3.20 -13.31 4.39
C ALA A 28 2.74 -12.57 3.12
N PRO A 29 1.80 -11.59 3.19
CA PRO A 29 1.57 -10.63 2.11
C PRO A 29 2.85 -10.01 1.53
N ARG A 30 2.89 -9.84 0.22
CA ARG A 30 4.04 -9.32 -0.53
C ARG A 30 3.70 -8.03 -1.28
N LEU A 31 4.68 -7.14 -1.40
CA LEU A 31 4.55 -5.95 -2.24
C LEU A 31 4.74 -6.33 -3.71
N VAL A 32 3.69 -6.18 -4.53
CA VAL A 32 3.75 -6.51 -5.97
C VAL A 32 3.81 -5.27 -6.87
N GLY A 33 3.52 -4.09 -6.32
CA GLY A 33 3.62 -2.83 -7.06
C GLY A 33 3.79 -1.63 -6.14
N LYS A 34 4.50 -0.61 -6.62
CA LYS A 34 4.59 0.70 -5.97
C LYS A 34 4.79 1.80 -7.00
N GLY A 35 4.29 3.00 -6.71
CA GLY A 35 4.43 4.13 -7.60
C GLY A 35 4.16 5.47 -6.92
N THR A 36 4.68 6.53 -7.54
CA THR A 36 4.49 7.92 -7.13
C THR A 36 3.95 8.77 -8.28
N GLY A 37 3.26 9.86 -7.96
CA GLY A 37 2.67 10.78 -8.93
C GLY A 37 1.79 10.06 -9.95
N VAL A 38 2.10 10.23 -11.24
CA VAL A 38 1.35 9.63 -12.35
C VAL A 38 1.30 8.10 -12.28
N LEU A 39 2.36 7.45 -11.79
CA LEU A 39 2.37 5.99 -11.66
C LEU A 39 1.42 5.54 -10.54
N ALA A 40 1.32 6.31 -9.45
CA ALA A 40 0.36 6.04 -8.38
C ALA A 40 -1.08 6.14 -8.89
N ASP A 41 -1.39 7.16 -9.70
CA ASP A 41 -2.70 7.30 -10.32
C ASP A 41 -3.03 6.13 -11.25
N LYS A 42 -2.07 5.67 -12.07
CA LYS A 42 -2.25 4.49 -12.92
C LYS A 42 -2.53 3.22 -12.11
N ILE A 43 -1.81 2.99 -11.01
CA ILE A 43 -2.05 1.84 -10.12
C ILE A 43 -3.48 1.88 -9.56
N ILE A 44 -3.93 3.05 -9.11
CA ILE A 44 -5.29 3.24 -8.57
C ILE A 44 -6.34 3.00 -9.65
N THR A 45 -6.14 3.51 -10.86
CA THR A 45 -7.07 3.31 -11.99
C THR A 45 -7.19 1.83 -12.34
N LEU A 46 -6.07 1.12 -12.51
CA LEU A 46 -6.06 -0.32 -12.79
C LEU A 46 -6.73 -1.11 -11.66
N ALA A 47 -6.46 -0.76 -10.40
CA ALA A 47 -7.12 -1.41 -9.27
C ALA A 47 -8.65 -1.26 -9.33
N LYS A 48 -9.17 -0.08 -9.70
CA LYS A 48 -10.62 0.13 -9.88
C LYS A 48 -11.17 -0.68 -11.05
N GLU A 49 -10.48 -0.68 -12.19
CA GLU A 49 -10.89 -1.42 -13.39
C GLU A 49 -10.97 -2.93 -13.15
N HIS A 50 -10.07 -3.47 -12.33
CA HIS A 50 -10.02 -4.89 -11.97
C HIS A 50 -10.80 -5.25 -10.69
N GLY A 51 -11.52 -4.30 -10.08
CA GLY A 51 -12.27 -4.56 -8.85
C GLY A 51 -11.41 -4.89 -7.63
N ILE A 52 -10.13 -4.48 -7.63
CA ILE A 52 -9.22 -4.65 -6.50
C ILE A 52 -9.58 -3.60 -5.42
N PRO A 53 -9.79 -4.01 -4.15
CA PRO A 53 -10.09 -3.09 -3.06
C PRO A 53 -8.99 -2.04 -2.87
N ILE A 54 -9.40 -0.78 -2.66
CA ILE A 54 -8.48 0.35 -2.48
C ILE A 54 -8.74 0.99 -1.12
N GLN A 55 -7.69 1.06 -0.30
CA GLN A 55 -7.70 1.75 0.99
C GLN A 55 -6.79 2.97 0.94
N ALA A 56 -7.30 4.13 1.35
CA ALA A 56 -6.50 5.34 1.49
C ALA A 56 -5.90 5.41 2.91
N ASN A 57 -4.60 5.19 3.03
CA ASN A 57 -3.86 5.37 4.27
C ASN A 57 -2.45 5.91 3.96
N ALA A 58 -2.21 7.18 4.28
CA ALA A 58 -0.95 7.86 3.93
C ALA A 58 0.25 7.26 4.68
N ASP A 59 0.10 6.97 5.97
CA ASP A 59 1.17 6.41 6.82
C ASP A 59 1.57 5.03 6.34
N LEU A 60 0.58 4.17 6.03
CA LEU A 60 0.85 2.83 5.55
C LEU A 60 1.51 2.84 4.17
N VAL A 61 1.02 3.68 3.26
CA VAL A 61 1.61 3.84 1.93
C VAL A 61 3.06 4.31 2.05
N GLU A 62 3.37 5.22 2.98
CA GLU A 62 4.74 5.69 3.21
C GLU A 62 5.64 4.54 3.67
N ILE A 63 5.22 3.78 4.69
CA ILE A 63 5.98 2.64 5.23
C ILE A 63 6.21 1.58 4.15
N LEU A 64 5.15 1.16 3.45
CA LEU A 64 5.22 0.14 2.41
C LEU A 64 5.99 0.60 1.17
N SER A 65 6.06 1.91 0.91
CA SER A 65 6.83 2.44 -0.23
C SER A 65 8.35 2.20 -0.09
N HIS A 66 8.83 2.03 1.15
CA HIS A 66 10.22 1.69 1.45
C HIS A 66 10.56 0.21 1.16
N LEU A 67 9.58 -0.68 1.07
CA LEU A 67 9.81 -2.08 0.72
C LEU A 67 10.17 -2.25 -0.75
N ASN A 68 11.00 -3.25 -1.06
CA ASN A 68 11.32 -3.61 -2.43
C ASN A 68 10.17 -4.38 -3.09
N LEU A 69 10.10 -4.32 -4.42
CA LEU A 69 9.16 -5.16 -5.16
C LEU A 69 9.45 -6.64 -4.90
N ASN A 70 8.38 -7.42 -4.78
CA ASN A 70 8.36 -8.84 -4.42
C ASN A 70 8.88 -9.17 -3.01
N GLN A 71 9.14 -8.16 -2.19
CA GLN A 71 9.52 -8.36 -0.80
C GLN A 71 8.28 -8.70 0.05
N GLU A 72 8.45 -9.67 0.95
CA GLU A 72 7.49 -9.97 2.01
C GLU A 72 7.40 -8.80 2.99
N ILE A 73 6.17 -8.47 3.38
CA ILE A 73 5.91 -7.41 4.34
C ILE A 73 6.28 -7.97 5.73
N PRO A 74 7.19 -7.34 6.49
CA PRO A 74 7.57 -7.84 7.81
C PRO A 74 6.41 -7.82 8.80
N ALA A 75 6.42 -8.73 9.78
CA ALA A 75 5.38 -8.81 10.81
C ALA A 75 5.25 -7.57 11.69
N GLU A 76 6.35 -6.85 11.88
CA GLU A 76 6.38 -5.57 12.58
C GLU A 76 5.53 -4.51 11.83
N THR A 77 5.56 -4.55 10.50
CA THR A 77 4.68 -3.75 9.64
C THR A 77 3.26 -4.30 9.61
N TYR A 78 3.07 -5.62 9.81
CA TYR A 78 1.73 -6.21 9.91
C TYR A 78 0.91 -5.70 11.07
N VAL A 79 1.52 -5.34 12.19
CA VAL A 79 0.75 -4.78 13.32
C VAL A 79 0.01 -3.50 12.90
N LEU A 80 0.60 -2.69 12.00
CA LEU A 80 -0.06 -1.52 11.38
C LEU A 80 -0.94 -1.87 10.16
N VAL A 81 -0.61 -2.90 9.40
CA VAL A 81 -1.42 -3.38 8.24
C VAL A 81 -2.66 -4.19 8.67
N ALA A 82 -2.67 -4.72 9.90
CA ALA A 82 -3.68 -5.65 10.42
C ALA A 82 -5.08 -5.05 10.42
N GLU A 83 -5.24 -3.76 10.71
CA GLU A 83 -6.54 -3.08 10.66
C GLU A 83 -7.11 -3.04 9.23
N ILE A 84 -6.24 -2.91 8.23
CA ILE A 84 -6.63 -2.84 6.81
C ILE A 84 -6.91 -4.23 6.27
N LEU A 85 -6.09 -5.23 6.63
CA LEU A 85 -6.39 -6.62 6.32
C LEU A 85 -7.72 -7.02 6.96
N ALA A 86 -7.96 -6.69 8.24
CA ALA A 86 -9.24 -6.96 8.89
C ALA A 86 -10.42 -6.33 8.14
N PHE A 87 -10.28 -5.11 7.61
CA PHE A 87 -11.31 -4.47 6.78
C PHE A 87 -11.56 -5.22 5.46
N VAL A 88 -10.50 -5.56 4.72
CA VAL A 88 -10.61 -6.32 3.46
C VAL A 88 -11.21 -7.72 3.71
N TYR A 89 -10.77 -8.40 4.77
CA TYR A 89 -11.25 -9.73 5.14
C TYR A 89 -12.68 -9.76 5.68
N ARG A 90 -13.10 -8.73 6.41
CA ARG A 90 -14.48 -8.59 6.88
C ARG A 90 -15.45 -8.32 5.73
N THR A 91 -14.95 -7.72 4.66
CA THR A 91 -15.66 -7.57 3.39
C THR A 91 -15.67 -8.89 2.59
N ASN A 92 -14.67 -9.77 2.79
CA ASN A 92 -14.53 -11.09 2.13
C ASN A 92 -14.95 -12.31 2.99
N GLN A 93 -15.60 -12.12 4.16
CA GLN A 93 -16.18 -13.18 5.02
C GLN A 93 -15.30 -14.39 5.41
N SER A 94 -14.02 -14.21 5.77
CA SER A 94 -13.25 -15.30 6.41
C SER A 94 -12.09 -14.79 7.26
N TYR A 95 -12.32 -14.57 8.56
CA TYR A 95 -11.24 -14.46 9.53
C TYR A 95 -11.61 -15.14 10.85
N THR A 96 -10.81 -16.12 11.25
CA THR A 96 -10.74 -16.62 12.62
C THR A 96 -9.38 -16.17 13.19
N PRO A 97 -9.34 -15.31 14.22
CA PRO A 97 -8.07 -14.92 14.82
C PRO A 97 -7.33 -16.13 15.40
N PRO A 98 -5.99 -16.19 15.28
CA PRO A 98 -5.21 -17.20 15.97
C PRO A 98 -5.38 -16.98 17.48
N LYS A 99 -5.88 -18.01 18.17
CA LYS A 99 -5.95 -18.02 19.63
C LYS A 99 -4.54 -18.07 20.20
N ARG A 100 -4.27 -17.18 21.16
CA ARG A 100 -3.09 -17.20 22.01
C ARG A 100 -2.99 -18.50 22.80
#